data_AF-A0A8C2R7U3-F1
#
_entry.id   AF-A0A8C2R7U3-F1
#
_cell.length_a   1.000
_cell.length_b   1.000
_cell.length_c   1.000
_cell.angle_alpha   90.00
_cell.angle_beta   90.00
_cell.angle_gamma   90.00
#
_symmetry.space_group_name_H-M   'P 1'
#
loop_
_entity.id
_entity.type
_entity.pdbx_description
1 polymer ?
#
loop_
_entity_poly.entity_id
_entity_poly.type
_entity_poly.pdbx_seq_one_letter_code
_entity_poly.pdbx_strand_id
1 'polypeptide(L)'
;MQYGDHLYSKGNHDGAVQQYIRTIGKLEPSYVIRKFLDAQRIHNLTAYLQTLHRQSLANADHTTLLLNCYTKLKDSSKLEEFIKTKSESEVHFDVETAIKVLRQAGYYSHALYLAENHAHHEWYLKIQLEDIKNYQEALRYIGKLPFEQAESNMKRYGKILMHHIPEQTTQLLKGLCTDYRPSLEGRGDREAPGCRANSEEFIPIFANNPRELKAFLEHMSEVQPDSPQGIYDTLLELRLQNWAHEEDPQVKPGRATRGVEKNIALPFLLWLPLARFRSITPHPEGLNGSP
;
A
#
# COMPACT_ATOMS: atom_id res chain seq x y z
N MET A 1 13.59 -2.29 -45.58
CA MET A 1 14.61 -2.89 -44.69
C MET A 1 16.01 -2.46 -45.10
N GLN A 2 16.52 -2.89 -46.27
CA GLN A 2 17.90 -2.61 -46.73
C GLN A 2 18.28 -1.11 -46.79
N TYR A 3 17.36 -0.23 -47.18
CA TYR A 3 17.61 1.22 -47.21
C TYR A 3 17.75 1.84 -45.81
N GLY A 4 16.98 1.37 -44.83
CA GLY A 4 17.08 1.81 -43.43
C GLY A 4 18.38 1.35 -42.78
N ASP A 5 18.83 0.12 -43.09
CA ASP A 5 20.10 -0.40 -42.60
C ASP A 5 21.30 0.35 -43.19
N HIS A 6 21.24 0.68 -44.48
CA HIS A 6 22.27 1.49 -45.14
C HIS A 6 22.37 2.90 -44.56
N LEU A 7 21.24 3.56 -44.28
CA LEU A 7 21.22 4.87 -43.62
C LEU A 7 21.76 4.79 -42.19
N TYR A 8 21.43 3.72 -41.47
CA TYR A 8 21.94 3.48 -40.12
C TYR A 8 23.47 3.33 -40.12
N SER A 9 24.03 2.53 -41.04
CA SER A 9 25.49 2.36 -41.18
C SER A 9 26.21 3.63 -41.62
N LYS A 10 25.53 4.55 -42.31
CA LYS A 10 26.05 5.88 -42.69
C LYS A 10 25.99 6.92 -41.57
N GLY A 11 25.44 6.57 -40.39
CA GLY A 11 25.29 7.50 -39.26
C GLY A 11 24.07 8.41 -39.34
N ASN A 12 23.23 8.29 -40.38
CA ASN A 12 21.98 9.04 -40.48
C ASN A 12 20.84 8.28 -39.77
N HIS A 13 20.83 8.37 -38.45
CA HIS A 13 19.90 7.63 -37.59
C HIS A 13 18.46 8.14 -37.67
N ASP A 14 18.28 9.45 -37.87
CA ASP A 14 16.96 10.07 -37.96
C ASP A 14 16.27 9.69 -39.28
N GLY A 15 17.03 9.67 -40.38
CA GLY A 15 16.55 9.14 -41.65
C GLY A 15 16.26 7.63 -41.56
N ALA A 16 17.10 6.87 -40.86
CA ALA A 16 16.89 5.44 -40.68
C ALA A 16 15.59 5.14 -39.90
N VAL A 17 15.31 5.85 -38.81
CA VAL A 17 14.10 5.62 -38.00
C VAL A 17 12.82 5.93 -38.78
N GLN A 18 12.80 6.99 -39.59
CA GLN A 18 11.66 7.30 -40.45
C GLN A 18 11.37 6.17 -41.44
N GLN A 19 12.40 5.50 -41.96
CA GLN A 19 12.23 4.34 -42.84
C GLN A 19 11.71 3.12 -42.08
N TYR A 20 12.18 2.89 -40.85
CA TYR A 20 11.65 1.81 -40.00
C TYR A 20 10.18 2.03 -39.62
N ILE A 21 9.79 3.29 -39.33
CA ILE A 21 8.39 3.67 -39.06
C ILE A 21 7.48 3.30 -40.25
N ARG A 22 7.92 3.55 -41.48
CA ARG A 22 7.17 3.17 -42.70
C ARG A 22 7.03 1.66 -42.91
N THR A 23 7.85 0.86 -42.23
CA THR A 23 7.83 -0.60 -42.31
C THR A 23 7.12 -1.28 -41.14
N ILE A 24 6.51 -0.51 -40.23
CA ILE A 24 5.68 -1.06 -39.14
C ILE A 24 4.59 -1.97 -39.74
N GLY A 25 4.39 -3.15 -39.13
CA GLY A 25 3.48 -4.19 -39.61
C GLY A 25 4.09 -5.20 -40.60
N LYS A 26 5.27 -4.90 -41.18
CA LYS A 26 6.04 -5.85 -42.01
C LYS A 26 7.34 -6.33 -41.36
N LEU A 27 7.84 -5.55 -40.40
CA LEU A 27 9.08 -5.81 -39.68
C LEU A 27 8.77 -6.00 -38.20
N GLU A 28 9.43 -6.99 -37.59
CA GLU A 28 9.35 -7.23 -36.15
C GLU A 28 9.89 -6.03 -35.34
N PRO A 29 9.08 -5.44 -34.44
CA PRO A 29 9.49 -4.29 -33.63
C PRO A 29 10.75 -4.53 -32.81
N SER A 30 10.94 -5.75 -32.30
CA SER A 30 12.12 -6.16 -31.53
C SER A 30 13.44 -5.94 -32.27
N TYR A 31 13.45 -6.08 -33.59
CA TYR A 31 14.65 -5.83 -34.41
C TYR A 31 15.07 -4.36 -34.34
N VAL A 32 14.10 -3.45 -34.51
CA VAL A 32 14.34 -2.00 -34.49
C VAL A 32 14.69 -1.56 -33.07
N ILE A 33 13.97 -2.04 -32.06
CA ILE A 33 14.21 -1.70 -30.65
C ILE A 33 15.64 -2.04 -30.24
N ARG A 34 16.12 -3.25 -30.54
CA ARG A 34 17.50 -3.66 -30.23
C ARG A 34 18.54 -2.77 -30.90
N LYS A 35 18.23 -2.24 -32.09
CA LYS A 35 19.11 -1.37 -32.85
C LYS A 35 19.20 0.05 -32.27
N PHE A 36 18.13 0.55 -31.66
CA PHE A 36 18.06 1.91 -31.10
C PHE A 36 18.05 1.95 -29.56
N LEU A 37 18.41 0.86 -28.88
CA LEU A 37 18.43 0.78 -27.41
C LEU A 37 19.55 1.65 -26.76
N ASP A 38 20.48 2.18 -27.56
CA ASP A 38 21.53 3.07 -27.09
C ASP A 38 20.95 4.37 -26.49
N ALA A 39 21.45 4.76 -25.32
CA ALA A 39 21.06 5.98 -24.62
C ALA A 39 21.23 7.25 -25.48
N GLN A 40 22.18 7.27 -26.41
CA GLN A 40 22.35 8.41 -27.33
C GLN A 40 21.26 8.53 -28.39
N ARG A 41 20.39 7.53 -28.54
CA ARG A 41 19.38 7.44 -29.61
C ARG A 41 17.95 7.31 -29.06
N ILE A 42 17.77 7.62 -27.79
CA ILE A 42 16.49 7.53 -27.09
C ILE A 42 15.36 8.32 -27.79
N HIS A 43 15.65 9.47 -28.42
CA HIS A 43 14.66 10.23 -29.19
C HIS A 43 14.13 9.46 -30.40
N ASN A 44 15.01 8.77 -31.13
CA ASN A 44 14.65 7.95 -32.29
C ASN A 44 13.85 6.72 -31.85
N LEU A 45 14.29 6.05 -30.78
CA LEU A 45 13.52 4.95 -30.20
C LEU A 45 12.13 5.40 -29.75
N THR A 46 12.03 6.56 -29.10
CA THR A 46 10.75 7.15 -28.66
C THR A 46 9.82 7.41 -29.84
N ALA A 47 10.31 8.02 -30.91
CA ALA A 47 9.49 8.29 -32.11
C ALA A 47 8.96 7.01 -32.77
N TYR A 48 9.79 5.97 -32.82
CA TYR A 48 9.38 4.66 -33.31
C TYR A 48 8.28 4.04 -32.43
N LEU A 49 8.50 3.97 -31.12
CA LEU A 49 7.56 3.40 -30.15
C LEU A 49 6.24 4.18 -30.08
N GLN A 50 6.29 5.52 -30.17
CA GLN A 50 5.10 6.36 -30.25
C GLN A 50 4.26 6.03 -31.48
N THR A 51 4.90 5.84 -32.63
CA THR A 51 4.16 5.51 -33.87
C THR A 51 3.59 4.10 -33.82
N LEU A 52 4.35 3.15 -33.27
CA LEU A 52 3.89 1.78 -33.03
C LEU A 52 2.67 1.76 -32.10
N HIS A 53 2.70 2.59 -31.04
CA HIS A 53 1.60 2.72 -30.09
C HIS A 53 0.36 3.36 -30.72
N ARG A 54 0.52 4.42 -31.52
CA ARG A 54 -0.60 5.06 -32.26
C ARG A 54 -1.27 4.12 -33.26
N GLN A 55 -0.55 3.13 -33.77
CA GLN A 55 -1.09 2.11 -34.68
C GLN A 55 -1.71 0.90 -33.95
N SER A 56 -1.82 0.93 -32.61
CA SER A 56 -2.32 -0.18 -31.78
C SER A 56 -1.58 -1.52 -31.99
N LEU A 57 -0.35 -1.48 -32.50
CA LEU A 57 0.51 -2.65 -32.71
C LEU A 57 1.54 -2.83 -31.58
N ALA A 58 1.49 -1.98 -30.55
CA ALA A 58 2.36 -2.07 -29.40
C ALA A 58 1.84 -3.09 -28.39
N ASN A 59 2.73 -3.96 -27.91
CA ASN A 59 2.45 -4.83 -26.77
C ASN A 59 2.76 -4.12 -25.43
N ALA A 60 2.55 -4.83 -24.31
CA ALA A 60 2.84 -4.33 -22.97
C ALA A 60 4.32 -3.90 -22.80
N ASP A 61 5.27 -4.72 -23.28
CA ASP A 61 6.70 -4.45 -23.18
C ASP A 61 7.13 -3.19 -23.93
N HIS A 62 6.62 -2.98 -25.14
CA HIS A 62 6.86 -1.79 -25.94
C HIS A 62 6.32 -0.54 -25.27
N THR A 63 5.19 -0.68 -24.59
CA THR A 63 4.53 0.43 -23.88
C THR A 63 5.28 0.79 -22.59
N THR A 64 5.77 -0.20 -21.86
CA THR A 64 6.67 -0.01 -20.71
C THR A 64 8.00 0.60 -21.14
N LEU A 65 8.56 0.17 -22.26
CA LEU A 65 9.79 0.74 -22.80
C LEU A 65 9.59 2.20 -23.22
N LEU A 66 8.43 2.53 -23.82
CA LEU A 66 8.07 3.91 -24.15
C LEU A 66 7.98 4.78 -22.90
N LEU A 67 7.35 4.28 -21.83
CA LEU A 67 7.28 4.97 -20.55
C LEU A 67 8.68 5.22 -19.97
N ASN A 68 9.55 4.21 -19.99
CA ASN A 68 10.96 4.34 -19.60
C ASN A 68 11.71 5.37 -20.45
N CYS A 69 11.38 5.49 -21.74
CA CYS A 69 11.99 6.49 -22.59
C CYS A 69 11.55 7.91 -22.17
N TYR A 70 10.26 8.12 -21.89
CA TYR A 70 9.76 9.41 -21.41
C TYR A 70 10.37 9.84 -20.08
N THR A 71 10.48 8.92 -19.11
CA THR A 71 11.08 9.23 -17.81
C THR A 71 12.56 9.62 -17.94
N LYS A 72 13.32 8.94 -18.80
CA LYS A 72 14.72 9.26 -19.11
C LYS A 72 14.89 10.59 -19.85
N LEU A 73 13.99 10.91 -20.78
CA LEU A 73 14.00 12.17 -21.53
C LEU A 73 13.54 13.38 -20.71
N LYS A 74 12.95 13.14 -19.53
CA LYS A 74 12.35 14.17 -18.67
C LYS A 74 11.29 15.02 -19.37
N ASP A 75 10.62 14.45 -20.36
CA ASP A 75 9.52 15.09 -21.08
C ASP A 75 8.22 14.91 -20.28
N SER A 76 8.04 15.72 -19.24
CA SER A 76 6.92 15.61 -18.30
C SER A 76 5.56 15.84 -18.97
N SER A 77 5.48 16.76 -19.94
CA SER A 77 4.22 17.04 -20.65
C SER A 77 3.75 15.84 -21.47
N LYS A 78 4.63 15.22 -22.25
CA LYS A 78 4.25 14.01 -23.02
C LYS A 78 3.97 12.82 -22.12
N LEU A 79 4.67 12.71 -21.00
CA LEU A 79 4.41 11.68 -20.00
C LEU A 79 3.02 11.84 -19.39
N GLU A 80 2.64 13.06 -19.01
CA GLU A 80 1.34 13.37 -18.44
C GLU A 80 0.22 13.13 -19.46
N GLU A 81 0.38 13.59 -20.70
CA GLU A 81 -0.54 13.31 -21.80
C GLU A 81 -0.71 11.79 -21.99
N PHE A 82 0.39 11.04 -22.01
CA PHE A 82 0.36 9.59 -22.18
C PHE A 82 -0.36 8.86 -21.03
N ILE A 83 -0.21 9.34 -19.79
CA ILE A 83 -0.85 8.75 -18.61
C ILE A 83 -2.34 9.10 -18.55
N LYS A 84 -2.72 10.32 -18.95
CA LYS A 84 -4.13 10.79 -18.88
C LYS A 84 -4.98 10.33 -20.07
N THR A 85 -4.42 10.20 -21.27
CA THR A 85 -5.17 9.84 -22.49
C THR A 85 -5.68 8.38 -22.46
N LYS A 86 -5.19 7.55 -21.54
CA LYS A 86 -5.50 6.12 -21.46
C LYS A 86 -6.78 5.72 -20.73
N SER A 87 -7.68 6.65 -20.43
CA SER A 87 -9.03 6.27 -19.97
C SER A 87 -9.86 5.57 -21.05
N GLU A 88 -9.46 5.62 -22.33
CA GLU A 88 -10.30 5.12 -23.44
C GLU A 88 -9.59 4.16 -24.42
N SER A 89 -8.27 3.96 -24.35
CA SER A 89 -7.55 3.16 -25.35
C SER A 89 -7.07 1.82 -24.80
N GLU A 90 -7.65 0.73 -25.30
CA GLU A 90 -7.32 -0.70 -25.08
C GLU A 90 -5.87 -1.07 -25.41
N VAL A 91 -4.91 -0.55 -24.65
CA VAL A 91 -3.55 -1.12 -24.61
C VAL A 91 -3.29 -1.50 -23.18
N HIS A 92 -3.46 -2.79 -22.87
CA HIS A 92 -3.04 -3.43 -21.63
C HIS A 92 -1.52 -3.28 -21.48
N PHE A 93 -1.08 -2.14 -20.93
CA PHE A 93 0.26 -2.04 -20.39
C PHE A 93 0.24 -2.51 -18.95
N ASP A 94 1.33 -3.11 -18.51
CA ASP A 94 1.48 -3.53 -17.13
C ASP A 94 1.53 -2.27 -16.24
N VAL A 95 0.38 -1.95 -15.64
CA VAL A 95 0.20 -0.79 -14.77
C VAL A 95 1.12 -0.88 -13.55
N GLU A 96 1.30 -2.09 -13.02
CA GLU A 96 2.20 -2.32 -11.89
C GLU A 96 3.65 -1.98 -12.26
N THR A 97 4.11 -2.47 -13.40
CA THR A 97 5.45 -2.14 -13.90
C THR A 97 5.59 -0.65 -14.21
N ALA A 98 4.55 -0.02 -14.74
CA ALA A 98 4.55 1.43 -14.97
C ALA A 98 4.70 2.23 -13.66
N ILE A 99 3.96 1.83 -12.61
CA ILE A 99 4.08 2.44 -11.29
C ILE A 99 5.50 2.27 -10.73
N LYS A 100 6.09 1.08 -10.85
CA LYS A 100 7.48 0.81 -10.43
C LYS A 100 8.48 1.71 -11.16
N VAL A 101 8.35 1.83 -12.48
CA VAL A 101 9.21 2.67 -13.32
C VAL A 101 9.10 4.15 -12.92
N LEU A 102 7.88 4.65 -12.77
CA LEU A 102 7.64 6.05 -12.37
C LEU A 102 8.19 6.34 -10.97
N ARG A 103 7.99 5.42 -10.03
CA ARG A 103 8.55 5.50 -8.68
C ARG A 103 10.08 5.55 -8.71
N GLN A 104 10.73 4.66 -9.44
CA GLN A 104 12.21 4.63 -9.57
C GLN A 104 12.76 5.90 -10.23
N ALA A 105 12.01 6.47 -11.17
CA ALA A 105 12.38 7.72 -11.84
C ALA A 105 12.04 8.98 -11.01
N GLY A 106 11.42 8.84 -9.84
CA GLY A 106 11.05 9.95 -8.95
C GLY A 106 9.76 10.70 -9.33
N TYR A 107 8.98 10.19 -10.28
CA TYR A 107 7.70 10.78 -10.71
C TYR A 107 6.55 10.29 -9.82
N TYR A 108 6.62 10.57 -8.51
CA TYR A 108 5.67 10.03 -7.54
C TYR A 108 4.22 10.47 -7.78
N SER A 109 3.99 11.72 -8.19
CA SER A 109 2.63 12.23 -8.49
C SER A 109 1.92 11.42 -9.59
N HIS A 110 2.66 11.08 -10.65
CA HIS A 110 2.16 10.29 -11.76
C HIS A 110 1.95 8.83 -11.37
N ALA A 111 2.86 8.28 -10.56
CA ALA A 111 2.73 6.93 -10.02
C ALA A 111 1.50 6.79 -9.10
N LEU A 112 1.22 7.79 -8.26
CA LEU A 112 0.03 7.83 -7.42
C LEU A 112 -1.25 7.91 -8.25
N TYR A 113 -1.28 8.76 -9.28
CA TYR A 113 -2.43 8.88 -10.18
C TYR A 113 -2.77 7.54 -10.85
N LEU A 114 -1.76 6.82 -11.37
CA LEU A 114 -1.97 5.49 -11.93
C LEU A 114 -2.42 4.47 -10.88
N ALA A 115 -1.80 4.47 -9.70
CA ALA A 115 -2.15 3.54 -8.64
C ALA A 115 -3.58 3.73 -8.13
N GLU A 116 -4.03 4.98 -7.99
CA GLU A 116 -5.39 5.31 -7.56
C GLU A 116 -6.43 4.93 -8.63
N ASN A 117 -6.22 5.31 -9.89
CA ASN A 117 -7.18 5.06 -10.97
C ASN A 117 -7.34 3.58 -11.33
N HIS A 118 -6.29 2.78 -11.16
CA HIS A 118 -6.32 1.35 -11.45
C HIS A 118 -6.47 0.48 -10.20
N ALA A 119 -6.85 1.06 -9.05
CA ALA A 119 -7.08 0.36 -7.79
C ALA A 119 -5.87 -0.47 -7.26
N HIS A 120 -4.64 -0.08 -7.60
CA HIS A 120 -3.42 -0.66 -7.02
C HIS A 120 -3.10 -0.01 -5.66
N HIS A 121 -3.98 -0.24 -4.67
CA HIS A 121 -3.93 0.38 -3.34
C HIS A 121 -2.62 0.14 -2.59
N GLU A 122 -2.06 -1.08 -2.70
CA GLU A 122 -0.78 -1.42 -2.08
C GLU A 122 0.35 -0.51 -2.56
N TRP A 123 0.43 -0.26 -3.88
CA TRP A 123 1.45 0.60 -4.45
C TRP A 123 1.22 2.07 -4.08
N TYR A 124 -0.03 2.53 -4.09
CA TYR A 124 -0.36 3.89 -3.65
C TYR A 124 0.13 4.15 -2.21
N LEU A 125 -0.21 3.24 -1.28
CA LEU A 125 0.18 3.36 0.12
C LEU A 125 1.68 3.20 0.31
N LYS A 126 2.31 2.27 -0.41
CA LYS A 126 3.76 2.10 -0.36
C LYS A 126 4.49 3.38 -0.78
N ILE A 127 4.06 4.03 -1.86
CA ILE A 127 4.65 5.29 -2.32
C ILE A 127 4.42 6.42 -1.31
N GLN A 128 3.20 6.53 -0.77
CA GLN A 128 2.91 7.58 0.20
C GLN A 128 3.65 7.42 1.52
N LEU A 129 3.81 6.19 2.01
CA LEU A 129 4.40 5.92 3.31
C LEU A 129 5.93 5.85 3.27
N GLU A 130 6.51 5.24 2.25
CA GLU A 130 7.97 5.02 2.18
C GLU A 130 8.71 6.19 1.50
N ASP A 131 8.19 6.71 0.38
CA ASP A 131 8.90 7.69 -0.44
C ASP A 131 8.50 9.14 -0.07
N ILE A 132 7.20 9.43 -0.13
CA ILE A 132 6.68 10.79 0.10
C ILE A 132 6.57 11.09 1.61
N LYS A 133 6.33 10.06 2.42
CA LYS A 133 6.08 10.15 3.86
C LYS A 133 4.88 11.03 4.22
N ASN A 134 3.86 11.06 3.36
CA ASN A 134 2.60 11.74 3.64
C ASN A 134 1.63 10.78 4.33
N TYR A 135 1.83 10.60 5.64
CA TYR A 135 1.04 9.69 6.47
C TYR A 135 -0.44 10.09 6.54
N GLN A 136 -0.73 11.40 6.50
CA GLN A 136 -2.10 11.91 6.56
C GLN A 136 -2.91 11.50 5.33
N GLU A 137 -2.36 11.69 4.14
CA GLU A 137 -3.04 11.29 2.90
C GLU A 137 -3.12 9.77 2.74
N ALA A 138 -2.10 9.03 3.20
CA ALA A 138 -2.17 7.57 3.24
C ALA A 138 -3.34 7.09 4.11
N LEU A 139 -3.49 7.62 5.32
CA LEU A 139 -4.58 7.26 6.22
C LEU A 139 -5.95 7.67 5.65
N ARG A 140 -6.05 8.87 5.07
CA ARG A 140 -7.28 9.34 4.41
C ARG A 140 -7.66 8.42 3.25
N TYR A 141 -6.67 7.94 2.48
CA TYR A 141 -6.90 7.00 1.40
C TYR A 141 -7.43 5.66 1.92
N ILE A 142 -6.82 5.10 2.98
CA ILE A 142 -7.33 3.86 3.62
C ILE A 142 -8.77 4.04 4.09
N GLY A 143 -9.11 5.19 4.69
CA GLY A 143 -10.48 5.50 5.12
C GLY A 143 -11.51 5.63 3.98
N LYS A 144 -11.08 5.69 2.72
CA LYS A 144 -11.96 5.70 1.54
C LYS A 144 -12.19 4.30 0.96
N LEU A 145 -11.31 3.33 1.28
CA LEU A 145 -11.36 2.00 0.68
C LEU A 145 -12.53 1.17 1.22
N PRO A 146 -12.99 0.15 0.48
CA PRO A 146 -13.93 -0.84 1.01
C PRO A 146 -13.39 -1.50 2.28
N PHE A 147 -14.29 -1.95 3.16
CA PHE A 147 -13.94 -2.50 4.47
C PHE A 147 -12.80 -3.52 4.44
N GLU A 148 -12.88 -4.55 3.60
CA GLU A 148 -11.85 -5.61 3.51
C GLU A 148 -10.46 -5.05 3.17
N GLN A 149 -10.42 -4.07 2.27
CA GLN A 149 -9.18 -3.43 1.86
C GLN A 149 -8.67 -2.48 2.94
N ALA A 150 -9.55 -1.73 3.60
CA ALA A 150 -9.18 -0.86 4.70
C ALA A 150 -8.60 -1.68 5.87
N GLU A 151 -9.26 -2.77 6.25
CA GLU A 151 -8.83 -3.70 7.29
C GLU A 151 -7.45 -4.29 6.98
N SER A 152 -7.28 -4.88 5.79
CA SER A 152 -6.02 -5.51 5.36
C SER A 152 -4.87 -4.51 5.33
N ASN A 153 -5.10 -3.30 4.80
CA ASN A 153 -4.08 -2.26 4.76
C ASN A 153 -3.75 -1.71 6.15
N MET A 154 -4.72 -1.63 7.07
CA MET A 154 -4.47 -1.26 8.46
C MET A 154 -3.65 -2.31 9.21
N LYS A 155 -3.85 -3.61 8.97
CA LYS A 155 -2.99 -4.66 9.54
C LYS A 155 -1.53 -4.52 9.09
N ARG A 156 -1.32 -4.13 7.82
CA ARG A 156 0.01 -4.03 7.22
C ARG A 156 0.75 -2.73 7.57
N TYR A 157 0.08 -1.59 7.46
CA TYR A 157 0.69 -0.26 7.60
C TYR A 157 0.35 0.44 8.93
N GLY A 158 -0.59 -0.10 9.71
CA GLY A 158 -1.08 0.52 10.93
C GLY A 158 0.03 0.84 11.94
N LYS A 159 1.06 -0.02 12.08
CA LYS A 159 2.20 0.25 12.98
C LYS A 159 2.97 1.52 12.60
N ILE A 160 3.18 1.75 11.30
CA ILE A 160 3.89 2.93 10.79
C ILE A 160 3.02 4.17 11.00
N LEU A 161 1.74 4.07 10.67
CA LEU A 161 0.77 5.16 10.86
C LEU A 161 0.62 5.53 12.35
N MET A 162 0.52 4.54 13.23
CA MET A 162 0.43 4.72 14.68
C MET A 162 1.68 5.36 15.28
N HIS A 163 2.86 5.15 14.68
CA HIS A 163 4.09 5.80 15.11
C HIS A 163 4.13 7.29 14.76
N HIS A 164 3.61 7.68 13.60
CA HIS A 164 3.70 9.06 13.10
C HIS A 164 2.46 9.93 13.38
N ILE A 165 1.27 9.35 13.30
CA ILE A 165 -0.03 10.01 13.45
C ILE A 165 -0.96 9.18 14.37
N PRO A 166 -0.59 9.00 15.65
CA PRO A 166 -1.28 8.11 16.59
C PRO A 166 -2.77 8.43 16.72
N GLU A 167 -3.12 9.70 17.00
CA GLU A 167 -4.50 10.12 17.24
C GLU A 167 -5.43 9.81 16.06
N GLN A 168 -5.03 10.17 14.83
CA GLN A 168 -5.86 9.91 13.64
C GLN A 168 -5.95 8.41 13.33
N THR A 169 -4.85 7.68 13.55
CA THR A 169 -4.83 6.23 13.32
C THR A 169 -5.78 5.51 14.28
N THR A 170 -5.80 5.90 15.55
CA THR A 170 -6.74 5.38 16.55
C THR A 170 -8.19 5.64 16.14
N GLN A 171 -8.51 6.84 15.64
CA GLN A 171 -9.87 7.17 15.18
C GLN A 171 -10.33 6.26 14.04
N LEU A 172 -9.45 5.98 13.07
CA LEU A 172 -9.79 5.05 11.98
C LEU A 172 -9.97 3.61 12.49
N LEU A 173 -9.13 3.15 13.41
CA LEU A 173 -9.24 1.81 14.00
C LEU A 173 -10.53 1.65 14.82
N LYS A 174 -10.93 2.68 15.58
CA LYS A 174 -12.23 2.72 16.27
C LYS A 174 -13.38 2.55 15.28
N GLY A 175 -13.35 3.30 14.18
CA GLY A 175 -14.32 3.19 13.09
C GLY A 175 -14.37 1.78 12.48
N LEU A 176 -13.22 1.18 12.18
CA LEU A 176 -13.13 -0.19 11.61
C LEU A 176 -13.70 -1.28 12.51
N CYS A 177 -13.68 -1.10 13.84
CA CYS A 177 -14.18 -2.08 14.79
C CYS A 177 -15.65 -1.87 15.19
N THR A 178 -16.24 -0.71 14.85
CA THR A 178 -17.60 -0.34 15.28
C THR A 178 -18.54 -0.23 14.09
N ASP A 179 -18.60 0.95 13.45
CA ASP A 179 -19.50 1.26 12.35
C ASP A 179 -18.71 1.95 11.23
N TYR A 180 -17.86 1.17 10.55
CA TYR A 180 -17.05 1.68 9.46
C TYR A 180 -17.91 2.09 8.26
N ARG A 181 -17.78 3.35 7.84
CA ARG A 181 -18.35 3.83 6.57
C ARG A 181 -17.24 4.36 5.66
N PRO A 182 -16.99 3.73 4.52
CA PRO A 182 -16.00 4.23 3.58
C PRO A 182 -16.45 5.60 3.07
N SER A 183 -15.53 6.57 3.02
CA SER A 183 -15.85 7.96 2.68
C SER A 183 -16.32 8.20 1.23
N LEU A 184 -16.45 7.17 0.40
CA LEU A 184 -16.73 7.23 -1.05
C LEU A 184 -18.16 6.80 -1.45
N GLU A 185 -19.07 6.59 -0.49
CA GLU A 185 -20.38 5.95 -0.70
C GLU A 185 -21.08 6.22 -2.06
N GLY A 186 -21.35 5.13 -2.78
CA GLY A 186 -22.49 5.02 -3.68
C GLY A 186 -23.59 4.25 -2.97
N ARG A 187 -24.61 4.98 -2.51
CA ARG A 187 -25.93 4.54 -2.03
C ARG A 187 -26.43 3.29 -2.77
N GLY A 188 -26.28 2.12 -2.17
CA GLY A 188 -26.75 0.84 -2.68
C GLY A 188 -27.32 0.02 -1.53
N ASP A 189 -28.64 -0.07 -1.50
CA ASP A 189 -29.42 -0.81 -0.52
C ASP A 189 -28.90 -2.25 -0.35
N ARG A 190 -28.39 -2.54 0.85
CA ARG A 190 -28.59 -3.79 1.59
C ARG A 190 -27.93 -3.63 2.95
N GLU A 191 -28.73 -3.76 3.99
CA GLU A 191 -28.30 -4.02 5.36
C GLU A 191 -27.51 -5.35 5.38
N ALA A 192 -26.27 -5.32 4.90
CA ALA A 192 -25.31 -6.36 5.21
C ALA A 192 -24.92 -6.17 6.68
N PRO A 193 -24.90 -7.24 7.50
CA PRO A 193 -24.47 -7.13 8.89
C PRO A 193 -23.10 -6.43 8.90
N GLY A 194 -23.03 -5.30 9.62
CA GLY A 194 -21.86 -4.41 9.57
C GLY A 194 -20.58 -5.22 9.73
N CYS A 195 -19.74 -5.22 8.70
CA CYS A 195 -18.44 -5.87 8.79
C CYS A 195 -17.64 -5.12 9.86
N ARG A 196 -17.31 -5.82 10.94
CA ARG A 196 -16.52 -5.31 12.06
C ARG A 196 -15.24 -6.09 12.11
N ALA A 197 -14.13 -5.36 12.14
CA ALA A 197 -12.83 -5.98 12.30
C ALA A 197 -12.66 -6.45 13.74
N ASN A 198 -11.93 -7.54 13.95
CA ASN A 198 -11.63 -8.01 15.29
C ASN A 198 -10.65 -7.03 15.97
N SER A 199 -11.12 -6.37 17.02
CA SER A 199 -10.34 -5.39 17.78
C SER A 199 -9.07 -5.96 18.40
N GLU A 200 -9.03 -7.27 18.72
CA GLU A 200 -7.82 -7.93 19.26
C GLU A 200 -6.68 -7.97 18.24
N GLU A 201 -6.99 -8.12 16.96
CA GLU A 201 -5.98 -8.21 15.90
C GLU A 201 -5.21 -6.89 15.70
N PHE A 202 -5.79 -5.77 16.16
CA PHE A 202 -5.17 -4.46 16.08
C PHE A 202 -4.41 -4.06 17.34
N ILE A 203 -4.54 -4.77 18.46
CA ILE A 203 -3.78 -4.48 19.70
C ILE A 203 -2.25 -4.36 19.42
N PRO A 204 -1.62 -5.25 18.63
CA PRO A 204 -0.18 -5.15 18.34
C PRO A 204 0.24 -3.89 17.58
N ILE A 205 -0.70 -3.15 16.98
CA ILE A 205 -0.42 -1.88 16.30
C ILE A 205 -0.04 -0.80 17.31
N PHE A 206 -0.60 -0.85 18.52
CA PHE A 206 -0.41 0.15 19.57
C PHE A 206 0.80 -0.10 20.48
N ALA A 207 1.68 -1.05 20.15
CA ALA A 207 2.75 -1.53 21.04
C ALA A 207 3.63 -0.43 21.69
N ASN A 208 3.76 0.75 21.07
CA ASN A 208 4.52 1.88 21.62
C ASN A 208 3.66 3.10 22.00
N ASN A 209 2.33 2.94 22.05
CA ASN A 209 1.37 4.02 22.26
C ASN A 209 0.29 3.60 23.29
N PRO A 210 0.65 3.49 24.59
CA PRO A 210 -0.27 3.00 25.63
C PRO A 210 -1.45 3.95 25.87
N ARG A 211 -1.29 5.26 25.62
CA ARG A 211 -2.38 6.25 25.71
C ARG A 211 -3.47 5.99 24.67
N GLU A 212 -3.06 5.77 23.43
CA GLU A 212 -3.96 5.46 22.32
C GLU A 212 -4.59 4.08 22.48
N LEU A 213 -3.81 3.08 22.95
CA LEU A 213 -4.33 1.75 23.27
C LEU A 213 -5.44 1.84 24.30
N LYS A 214 -5.22 2.57 25.40
CA LYS A 214 -6.24 2.79 26.42
C LYS A 214 -7.49 3.44 25.83
N ALA A 215 -7.33 4.52 25.06
CA ALA A 215 -8.45 5.23 24.43
C ALA A 215 -9.22 4.36 23.42
N PHE A 216 -8.54 3.43 22.75
CA PHE A 216 -9.15 2.43 21.86
C PHE A 216 -9.96 1.40 22.66
N LEU A 217 -9.36 0.76 23.65
CA LEU A 217 -9.99 -0.28 24.47
C LEU A 217 -11.18 0.26 25.27
N GLU A 218 -11.08 1.45 25.84
CA GLU A 218 -12.19 2.11 26.55
C GLU A 218 -13.39 2.32 25.61
N HIS A 219 -13.13 2.80 24.40
CA HIS A 219 -14.19 2.96 23.39
C HIS A 219 -14.83 1.62 22.98
N MET A 220 -14.04 0.56 22.78
CA MET A 220 -14.58 -0.77 22.47
C MET A 220 -15.46 -1.30 23.60
N SER A 221 -15.06 -1.11 24.86
CA SER A 221 -15.82 -1.54 26.03
C SER A 221 -17.16 -0.82 26.20
N GLU A 222 -17.25 0.44 25.76
CA GLU A 222 -18.48 1.24 25.81
C GLU A 222 -19.44 0.90 24.67
N VAL A 223 -18.92 0.72 23.46
CA VAL A 223 -19.75 0.56 22.24
C VAL A 223 -20.16 -0.90 22.01
N GLN A 224 -19.34 -1.85 22.44
CA GLN A 224 -19.59 -3.27 22.20
C GLN A 224 -19.50 -4.08 23.51
N PRO A 225 -20.64 -4.38 24.16
CA PRO A 225 -20.69 -5.23 25.34
C PRO A 225 -20.14 -6.65 25.05
N ASP A 226 -20.35 -7.15 23.83
CA ASP A 226 -19.83 -8.42 23.31
C ASP A 226 -18.38 -8.32 22.80
N SER A 227 -17.60 -7.34 23.27
CA SER A 227 -16.19 -7.23 22.90
C SER A 227 -15.44 -8.52 23.27
N PRO A 228 -14.47 -8.96 22.44
CA PRO A 228 -13.64 -10.12 22.76
C PRO A 228 -12.97 -9.99 24.13
N GLN A 229 -12.83 -11.11 24.84
CA GLN A 229 -12.32 -11.14 26.22
C GLN A 229 -10.93 -10.50 26.35
N GLY A 230 -10.08 -10.61 25.32
CA GLY A 230 -8.74 -10.03 25.29
C GLY A 230 -8.74 -8.50 25.37
N ILE A 231 -9.83 -7.82 25.01
CA ILE A 231 -9.99 -6.37 25.16
C ILE A 231 -10.06 -6.00 26.65
N TYR A 232 -10.87 -6.74 27.41
CA TYR A 232 -11.03 -6.54 28.85
C TYR A 232 -9.76 -6.95 29.61
N ASP A 233 -9.14 -8.08 29.24
CA ASP A 233 -7.89 -8.55 29.86
C ASP A 233 -6.76 -7.54 29.66
N THR A 234 -6.58 -7.02 28.44
CA THR A 234 -5.57 -5.98 28.15
C THR A 234 -5.86 -4.66 28.88
N LEU A 235 -7.14 -4.26 28.99
CA LEU A 235 -7.53 -3.05 29.71
C LEU A 235 -7.28 -3.19 31.22
N LEU A 236 -7.59 -4.36 31.79
CA LEU A 236 -7.30 -4.70 33.19
C LEU A 236 -5.79 -4.66 33.45
N GLU A 237 -4.98 -5.26 32.58
CA GLU A 237 -3.51 -5.24 32.71
C GLU A 237 -2.97 -3.80 32.69
N LEU A 238 -3.42 -2.97 31.74
CA LEU A 238 -3.05 -1.55 31.67
C LEU A 238 -3.45 -0.77 32.93
N ARG A 239 -4.64 -1.04 33.49
CA ARG A 239 -5.10 -0.38 34.72
C ARG A 239 -4.30 -0.85 35.94
N LEU A 240 -4.01 -2.14 36.05
CA LEU A 240 -3.19 -2.70 37.13
C LEU A 240 -1.75 -2.17 37.08
N GLN A 241 -1.16 -2.02 35.89
CA GLN A 241 0.17 -1.41 35.73
C GLN A 241 0.17 0.07 36.17
N ASN A 242 -0.83 0.86 35.78
CA ASN A 242 -0.94 2.25 36.25
C ASN A 242 -1.10 2.33 37.77
N TRP A 243 -1.87 1.42 38.37
CA TRP A 243 -2.07 1.37 39.81
C TRP A 243 -0.79 0.98 40.57
N ALA A 244 -0.05 -0.01 40.07
CA ALA A 244 1.25 -0.40 40.63
C ALA A 244 2.30 0.73 40.54
N HIS A 245 2.23 1.59 39.52
CA HIS A 245 3.08 2.78 39.41
C HIS A 245 2.64 3.94 40.33
N GLU A 246 1.36 4.04 40.67
CA GLU A 246 0.86 5.03 41.64
C GLU A 246 1.20 4.67 43.10
N GLU A 247 1.33 3.37 43.42
CA GLU A 247 1.69 2.89 44.76
C GLU A 247 3.20 2.82 45.03
N ASP A 248 4.07 3.06 44.04
CA ASP A 248 5.53 3.10 44.25
C ASP A 248 5.93 4.39 45.02
N PRO A 249 6.41 4.30 46.28
CA PRO A 249 6.64 5.47 47.15
C PRO A 249 7.78 6.40 46.70
N GLN A 250 8.42 6.16 45.55
CA GLN A 250 9.55 6.96 45.07
C GLN A 250 9.19 8.15 44.17
N VAL A 251 7.93 8.34 43.76
CA VAL A 251 7.53 9.53 42.99
C VAL A 251 6.92 10.60 43.92
N LYS A 252 7.78 11.35 44.61
CA LYS A 252 7.37 12.62 45.23
C LYS A 252 7.14 13.68 44.14
N PRO A 253 6.05 14.48 44.20
CA PRO A 253 5.88 15.60 43.28
C PRO A 253 6.78 16.77 43.76
N GLY A 254 7.88 17.01 43.05
CA GLY A 254 8.83 18.05 43.46
C GLY A 254 9.80 18.49 42.37
N ARG A 255 9.46 19.62 41.73
CA ARG A 255 10.29 20.56 40.96
C ARG A 255 10.90 20.12 39.62
N ALA A 256 10.64 20.97 38.63
CA ALA A 256 11.22 20.97 37.31
C ALA A 256 12.76 21.11 37.31
N THR A 257 13.44 20.22 36.58
CA THR A 257 14.67 20.52 35.86
C THR A 257 14.78 19.65 34.60
N ARG A 258 15.37 20.25 33.56
CA ARG A 258 15.55 19.79 32.19
C ARG A 258 16.12 18.37 32.03
N GLY A 259 15.65 17.70 30.98
CA GLY A 259 16.45 16.87 30.07
C GLY A 259 17.16 15.66 30.68
N VAL A 260 16.48 14.52 30.75
CA VAL A 260 17.07 13.20 30.48
C VAL A 260 15.97 12.36 29.84
N GLU A 261 16.11 12.06 28.55
CA GLU A 261 15.43 10.93 27.91
C GLU A 261 15.82 9.66 28.67
N LYS A 262 14.95 9.20 29.57
CA LYS A 262 15.04 7.82 30.06
C LYS A 262 14.40 6.93 29.01
N ASN A 263 15.24 6.49 28.08
CA ASN A 263 15.06 5.24 27.35
C ASN A 263 14.84 4.13 28.38
N ILE A 264 13.57 3.83 28.67
CA ILE A 264 13.20 2.54 29.25
C ILE A 264 12.89 1.64 28.05
N ALA A 265 13.95 1.17 27.42
CA ALA A 265 13.87 0.01 26.56
C ALA A 265 13.65 -1.23 27.44
N LEU A 266 12.67 -2.07 27.07
CA LEU A 266 12.53 -3.53 27.30
C LEU A 266 11.09 -3.91 27.72
N PRO A 267 10.53 -5.04 27.24
CA PRO A 267 10.29 -5.41 25.86
C PRO A 267 8.80 -5.73 25.66
N PHE A 268 8.10 -4.91 24.88
CA PHE A 268 6.83 -5.31 24.28
C PHE A 268 7.07 -6.51 23.35
N LEU A 269 6.27 -7.59 23.49
CA LEU A 269 6.09 -8.72 22.54
C LEU A 269 6.91 -10.03 22.67
N LEU A 270 7.70 -10.28 23.72
CA LEU A 270 8.38 -11.60 23.86
C LEU A 270 7.73 -12.60 24.82
N TRP A 271 6.56 -12.31 25.39
CA TRP A 271 5.79 -13.25 26.20
C TRP A 271 4.35 -13.41 25.68
N LEU A 272 4.23 -14.00 24.49
CA LEU A 272 3.13 -14.92 24.19
C LEU A 272 3.70 -16.32 24.44
N PRO A 273 3.17 -17.07 25.42
CA PRO A 273 2.41 -18.24 24.98
C PRO A 273 1.22 -18.63 25.89
N LEU A 274 0.23 -19.24 25.22
CA LEU A 274 -0.79 -20.19 25.72
C LEU A 274 -2.09 -19.62 26.33
N ALA A 275 -3.16 -19.62 25.53
CA ALA A 275 -4.26 -20.60 25.58
C ALA A 275 -5.49 -20.02 24.85
N ARG A 276 -6.02 -20.65 23.80
CA ARG A 276 -6.96 -21.76 23.97
C ARG A 276 -6.96 -22.67 22.73
N PHE A 277 -6.24 -23.78 22.82
CA PHE A 277 -6.66 -25.01 22.16
C PHE A 277 -7.94 -25.47 22.87
N ARG A 278 -9.08 -25.44 22.18
CA ARG A 278 -10.32 -26.04 22.70
C ARG A 278 -10.23 -27.55 22.41
N SER A 279 -9.90 -28.30 23.45
CA SER A 279 -9.99 -29.76 23.49
C SER A 279 -11.45 -30.18 23.28
N ILE A 280 -11.67 -31.05 22.29
CA ILE A 280 -12.86 -31.87 22.16
C ILE A 280 -12.66 -33.06 23.10
N THR A 281 -13.48 -33.17 24.13
CA THR A 281 -13.81 -34.46 24.77
C THR A 281 -15.31 -34.53 24.98
N PRO A 282 -15.89 -35.72 24.82
CA PRO A 282 -16.43 -36.38 26.00
C PRO A 282 -16.00 -37.85 26.11
N HIS A 283 -15.65 -38.25 27.33
CA HIS A 283 -15.57 -39.63 27.84
C HIS A 283 -16.98 -40.05 28.36
N PRO A 284 -17.24 -41.30 28.82
CA PRO A 284 -16.39 -42.50 28.86
C PRO A 284 -17.05 -43.80 28.35
N GLU A 285 -16.23 -44.86 28.34
CA GLU A 285 -16.51 -46.26 28.03
C GLU A 285 -17.55 -46.92 28.97
N GLY A 286 -18.34 -47.83 28.40
CA GLY A 286 -19.07 -48.88 29.12
C GLY A 286 -18.66 -50.24 28.57
N LEU A 287 -17.83 -50.96 29.33
CA LEU A 287 -17.52 -52.38 29.14
C LEU A 287 -18.72 -53.23 29.56
N ASN A 288 -19.09 -54.24 28.75
CA ASN A 288 -19.53 -55.54 29.27
C ASN A 288 -19.54 -56.64 28.20
N GLY A 289 -18.61 -57.59 28.36
CA GLY A 289 -18.89 -59.03 28.48
C GLY A 289 -19.35 -59.83 27.26
N SER A 290 -18.45 -60.67 26.74
CA SER A 290 -18.70 -61.91 25.99
C SER A 290 -19.58 -62.90 26.80
N PRO A 291 -20.10 -63.99 26.19
CA PRO A 291 -19.31 -65.08 25.60
C PRO A 291 -19.41 -65.18 24.08
#